data_AF-A0A2V9BLY1-F1
#
_entry.id   AF-A0A2V9BLY1-F1
#
_cell.length_a   1.000
_cell.length_b   1.000
_cell.length_c   1.000
_cell.angle_alpha   90.00
_cell.angle_beta   90.00
_cell.angle_gamma   90.00
#
_symmetry.space_group_name_H-M   'P 1'
#
loop_
_entity.id
_entity.type
_entity.pdbx_description
1 polymer ?
#
loop_
_entity_poly.entity_id
_entity_poly.type
_entity_poly.pdbx_seq_one_letter_code
_entity_poly.pdbx_strand_id
1 'polypeptide(L)'
;MQIPFLLYISVAFIVVRVVRRKEAIGGWLLYFYYWISAVLFISFRDITQHLKVYGLSFRSTSMNHEALVLAVFPRLFMHVAVAAVAVILLMKREWVWVERLRVVLLAGVLIGGLSVWLDVRYFPGSTRSNAARWIGLCLWLLYFLASKRVHHVFRTRDWDKFGGQITTDS
;
A
#
# COMPACT_ATOMS: atom_id res chain seq x y z
N MET A 1 25.30 0.90 -7.64
CA MET A 1 25.13 -0.53 -7.29
C MET A 1 23.68 -0.91 -6.93
N GLN A 2 22.64 -0.30 -7.54
CA GLN A 2 21.21 -0.54 -7.21
C GLN A 2 20.40 -1.21 -8.33
N ILE A 3 20.94 -1.27 -9.54
CA ILE A 3 20.27 -1.78 -10.74
C ILE A 3 20.09 -3.32 -10.75
N PRO A 4 21.05 -4.16 -10.29
CA PRO A 4 20.87 -5.61 -10.40
C PRO A 4 19.83 -6.17 -9.42
N PHE A 5 19.66 -5.54 -8.25
CA PHE A 5 18.69 -5.98 -7.24
C PHE A 5 17.24 -5.75 -7.69
N LEU A 6 16.96 -4.62 -8.34
CA LEU A 6 15.65 -4.32 -8.92
C LEU A 6 15.31 -5.26 -10.08
N LEU A 7 16.31 -5.70 -10.85
CA LEU A 7 16.16 -6.63 -11.97
C LEU A 7 15.81 -8.04 -11.48
N TYR A 8 16.47 -8.52 -10.41
CA TYR A 8 16.12 -9.80 -9.77
C TYR A 8 14.70 -9.81 -9.20
N ILE A 9 14.27 -8.72 -8.56
CA ILE A 9 12.91 -8.61 -8.03
C ILE A 9 11.88 -8.62 -9.17
N SER A 10 12.15 -7.91 -10.27
CA SER A 10 11.23 -7.84 -11.40
C SER A 10 11.14 -9.15 -12.20
N VAL A 11 12.23 -9.91 -12.33
CA VAL A 11 12.20 -11.26 -12.92
C VAL A 11 11.44 -12.23 -12.03
N ALA A 12 11.68 -12.24 -10.72
CA ALA A 12 10.90 -13.03 -9.77
C ALA A 12 9.41 -12.65 -9.82
N PHE A 13 9.09 -11.38 -10.06
CA PHE A 13 7.74 -10.87 -10.22
C PHE A 13 7.02 -11.43 -11.45
N ILE A 14 7.72 -11.47 -12.59
CA ILE A 14 7.17 -12.01 -13.83
C ILE A 14 6.91 -13.51 -13.68
N VAL A 15 7.85 -14.23 -13.06
CA VAL A 15 7.72 -15.69 -12.82
C VAL A 15 6.56 -15.99 -11.89
N VAL A 16 6.45 -15.30 -10.74
CA VAL A 16 5.35 -15.49 -9.80
C VAL A 16 4.01 -15.10 -10.40
N ARG A 17 3.95 -14.02 -11.19
CA ARG A 17 2.75 -13.59 -11.93
C ARG A 17 2.31 -14.64 -12.94
N VAL A 18 3.24 -15.21 -13.72
CA VAL A 18 2.93 -16.22 -14.75
C VAL A 18 2.47 -17.52 -14.11
N VAL A 19 3.09 -17.94 -13.00
CA VAL A 19 2.75 -19.17 -12.29
C VAL A 19 1.40 -19.06 -11.56
N ARG A 20 1.09 -17.90 -10.96
CA ARG A 20 -0.13 -17.73 -10.14
C ARG A 20 -1.32 -17.09 -10.86
N ARG A 21 -1.21 -16.76 -12.16
CA ARG A 21 -2.32 -16.22 -12.96
C ARG A 21 -3.60 -17.07 -12.97
N LYS A 22 -3.50 -18.36 -12.63
CA LYS A 22 -4.61 -19.33 -12.61
C LYS A 22 -5.24 -19.52 -11.22
N GLU A 23 -4.70 -18.93 -10.16
CA GLU A 23 -5.30 -19.04 -8.82
C GLU A 23 -6.33 -17.93 -8.57
N ALA A 24 -7.39 -18.24 -7.83
CA ALA A 24 -8.47 -17.32 -7.43
C ALA A 24 -8.02 -15.98 -6.84
N ILE A 25 -6.83 -15.98 -6.27
CA ILE A 25 -6.22 -14.89 -5.54
C ILE A 25 -5.05 -14.26 -6.35
N GLY A 26 -4.58 -14.92 -7.42
CA GLY A 26 -3.17 -15.09 -7.72
C GLY A 26 -2.45 -14.02 -8.55
N GLY A 27 -2.91 -12.78 -8.56
CA GLY A 27 -2.12 -11.71 -9.20
C GLY A 27 -2.36 -10.34 -8.59
N TRP A 28 -3.63 -9.96 -8.47
CA TRP A 28 -4.01 -8.64 -7.96
C TRP A 28 -3.72 -8.52 -6.45
N LEU A 29 -4.05 -9.55 -5.65
CA LEU A 29 -3.81 -9.50 -4.22
C LEU A 29 -2.31 -9.58 -3.91
N LEU A 30 -1.56 -10.33 -4.70
CA LEU A 30 -0.09 -10.36 -4.62
C LEU A 30 0.51 -8.99 -4.97
N TYR A 31 -0.02 -8.31 -6.00
CA TYR A 31 0.38 -6.95 -6.33
C TYR A 31 0.09 -5.97 -5.18
N PHE A 32 -1.04 -6.13 -4.49
CA PHE A 32 -1.35 -5.35 -3.29
C PHE A 32 -0.32 -5.57 -2.17
N TYR A 33 0.00 -6.83 -1.84
CA TYR A 33 1.00 -7.14 -0.82
C TYR A 33 2.38 -6.61 -1.17
N TYR A 34 2.78 -6.73 -2.43
CA TYR A 34 4.04 -6.17 -2.90
C TYR A 34 4.03 -4.64 -2.78
N TRP A 35 2.96 -3.99 -3.22
CA TRP A 35 2.84 -2.54 -3.16
C TRP A 35 2.94 -2.02 -1.73
N ILE A 36 2.19 -2.59 -0.77
CA ILE A 36 2.24 -2.13 0.62
C ILE A 36 3.62 -2.40 1.26
N SER A 37 4.26 -3.52 0.92
CA SER A 37 5.62 -3.85 1.40
C SER A 37 6.66 -2.88 0.84
N ALA A 38 6.55 -2.53 -0.45
CA ALA A 38 7.43 -1.55 -1.09
C ALA A 38 7.23 -0.15 -0.48
N VAL A 39 5.98 0.28 -0.24
CA VAL A 39 5.69 1.56 0.42
C VAL A 39 6.28 1.60 1.83
N LEU A 40 6.16 0.53 2.61
CA LEU A 40 6.80 0.43 3.93
C LEU A 40 8.32 0.49 3.84
N PHE A 41 8.93 -0.32 2.97
CA PHE A 41 10.37 -0.36 2.81
C PHE A 41 10.95 1.01 2.42
N ILE A 42 10.33 1.69 1.46
CA ILE A 42 10.74 3.04 1.06
C ILE A 42 10.55 4.02 2.23
N SER A 43 9.42 3.96 2.95
CA SER A 43 9.18 4.85 4.09
C SER A 43 10.21 4.65 5.22
N PHE A 44 10.58 3.39 5.52
CA PHE A 44 11.65 3.10 6.49
C PHE A 44 13.01 3.60 6.01
N ARG A 45 13.33 3.40 4.73
CA ARG A 45 14.57 3.93 4.14
C ARG A 45 14.63 5.45 4.23
N ASP A 46 13.55 6.16 3.92
CA ASP A 46 13.51 7.62 4.00
C ASP A 46 13.77 8.10 5.45
N ILE A 47 13.19 7.41 6.44
CA ILE A 47 13.42 7.73 7.86
C ILE A 47 14.87 7.47 8.27
N THR A 48 15.47 6.34 7.89
CA THR A 48 16.84 6.01 8.27
C THR A 48 17.86 6.94 7.61
N GLN A 49 17.61 7.37 6.37
CA GLN A 49 18.47 8.31 5.66
C GLN A 49 18.40 9.73 6.23
N HIS A 50 17.25 10.11 6.80
CA HIS A 50 17.01 11.44 7.36
C HIS A 50 16.85 11.43 8.88
N LEU A 51 17.47 10.47 9.58
CA LEU A 51 17.32 10.29 11.03
C LEU A 51 17.62 11.57 11.84
N LYS A 52 18.59 12.36 11.37
CA LYS A 52 18.99 13.64 11.99
C LYS A 52 17.88 14.70 11.96
N VAL A 53 16.95 14.62 11.00
CA VAL A 53 15.85 15.58 10.83
C VAL A 53 14.73 15.31 11.83
N TYR A 54 14.60 14.07 12.32
CA TYR A 54 13.59 13.65 13.30
C TYR A 54 14.10 13.69 14.76
N GLY A 55 15.37 13.99 14.98
CA GLY A 55 15.94 14.07 16.33
C GLY A 55 15.54 15.36 17.05
N LEU A 56 15.33 15.27 18.37
CA LEU A 56 15.03 16.41 19.26
C LEU A 56 16.08 17.54 19.18
N SER A 57 17.30 17.23 18.74
CA SER A 57 18.38 18.19 18.54
C SER A 57 18.22 19.05 17.27
N PHE A 58 17.32 18.69 16.35
CA PHE A 58 17.02 19.46 15.15
C PHE A 58 16.08 20.63 15.48
N ARG A 59 16.66 21.63 16.15
CA ARG A 59 16.14 22.99 16.43
C ARG A 59 14.62 23.06 16.61
N SER A 60 14.20 22.81 17.85
CA SER A 60 12.84 22.89 18.44
C SER A 60 12.12 24.25 18.36
N THR A 61 12.46 25.10 17.39
CA THR A 61 11.93 26.48 17.24
C THR A 61 11.29 26.75 15.87
N SER A 62 11.29 25.75 14.98
CA SER A 62 10.78 25.89 13.61
C SER A 62 9.47 25.10 13.49
N MET A 63 8.34 25.78 13.21
CA MET A 63 7.04 25.16 12.91
C MET A 63 7.12 24.06 11.85
N ASN A 64 8.15 24.08 11.00
CA ASN A 64 8.40 23.06 9.99
C ASN A 64 8.75 21.68 10.59
N HIS A 65 9.39 21.61 11.77
CA HIS A 65 9.75 20.33 12.38
C HIS A 65 8.53 19.58 12.91
N GLU A 66 7.62 20.29 13.59
CA GLU A 66 6.36 19.71 14.07
C GLU A 66 5.46 19.27 12.91
N ALA A 67 5.36 20.11 11.86
CA ALA A 67 4.63 19.76 10.64
C ALA A 67 5.20 18.52 9.95
N LEU A 68 6.52 18.34 9.94
CA LEU A 68 7.17 17.16 9.40
C LEU A 68 6.83 15.91 10.21
N VAL A 69 6.94 15.98 11.54
CA VAL A 69 6.61 14.86 12.43
C VAL A 69 5.14 14.46 12.26
N LEU A 70 4.23 15.45 12.22
CA LEU A 70 2.80 15.24 12.00
C LEU A 70 2.46 14.72 10.59
N ALA A 71 3.27 14.99 9.57
CA ALA A 71 3.06 14.47 8.22
C ALA A 71 3.64 13.04 8.01
N VAL A 72 4.70 12.68 8.75
CA VAL A 72 5.44 11.43 8.53
C VAL A 72 4.94 10.30 9.43
N PHE A 73 4.83 10.51 10.74
CA PHE A 73 4.52 9.44 11.68
C PHE A 73 3.08 8.90 11.55
N PRO A 74 2.03 9.74 11.47
CA PRO A 74 0.67 9.26 11.25
C PRO A 74 0.54 8.46 9.95
N ARG A 75 1.22 8.92 8.88
CA ARG A 75 1.23 8.22 7.60
C ARG A 75 1.91 6.86 7.70
N LEU A 76 3.07 6.79 8.36
CA LEU A 76 3.77 5.53 8.59
C LEU A 76 2.91 4.56 9.41
N PHE A 77 2.31 5.05 10.49
CA PHE A 77 1.41 4.26 11.33
C PHE A 77 0.25 3.67 10.50
N MET A 78 -0.34 4.47 9.60
CA MET A 78 -1.38 3.97 8.71
C MET A 78 -0.89 2.92 7.72
N HIS A 79 0.29 3.08 7.13
CA HIS A 79 0.86 2.04 6.26
C HIS A 79 1.10 0.72 7.03
N VAL A 80 1.57 0.81 8.28
CA VAL A 80 1.75 -0.37 9.15
C VAL A 80 0.40 -1.00 9.47
N ALA A 81 -0.63 -0.21 9.78
CA ALA A 81 -1.97 -0.70 10.04
C ALA A 81 -2.57 -1.41 8.81
N VAL A 82 -2.43 -0.82 7.61
CA VAL A 82 -2.86 -1.45 6.34
C VAL A 82 -2.13 -2.78 6.15
N ALA A 83 -0.82 -2.82 6.36
CA ALA A 83 -0.03 -4.04 6.23
C ALA A 83 -0.44 -5.12 7.24
N ALA A 84 -0.68 -4.75 8.49
CA ALA A 84 -1.12 -5.68 9.54
C ALA A 84 -2.47 -6.31 9.19
N VAL A 85 -3.47 -5.48 8.81
CA VAL A 85 -4.78 -5.99 8.39
C VAL A 85 -4.68 -6.83 7.12
N ALA A 86 -3.81 -6.46 6.18
CA ALA A 86 -3.55 -7.24 4.98
C ALA A 86 -2.96 -8.62 5.33
N VAL A 87 -1.99 -8.71 6.23
CA VAL A 87 -1.42 -9.98 6.68
C VAL A 87 -2.49 -10.86 7.34
N ILE A 88 -3.35 -10.27 8.19
CA ILE A 88 -4.43 -11.04 8.81
C ILE A 88 -5.45 -11.50 7.74
N LEU A 89 -5.76 -10.68 6.75
CA LEU A 89 -6.59 -11.06 5.61
C LEU A 89 -5.97 -12.25 4.85
N LEU A 90 -4.65 -12.28 4.66
CA LEU A 90 -3.95 -13.41 4.02
C LEU A 90 -4.12 -14.72 4.81
N MET A 91 -4.04 -14.63 6.14
CA MET A 91 -4.11 -15.78 7.05
C MET A 91 -5.54 -16.30 7.24
N LYS A 92 -6.51 -15.39 7.48
CA LYS A 92 -7.88 -15.74 7.84
C LYS A 92 -8.79 -15.88 6.62
N ARG A 93 -8.57 -15.07 5.57
CA ARG A 93 -9.36 -15.07 4.32
C ARG A 93 -10.88 -14.94 4.53
N GLU A 94 -11.28 -14.17 5.55
CA GLU A 94 -12.69 -13.90 5.85
C GLU A 94 -13.11 -12.52 5.34
N TRP A 95 -14.37 -12.38 4.95
CA TRP A 95 -14.95 -11.12 4.48
C TRP A 95 -14.81 -9.96 5.48
N VAL A 96 -14.92 -10.25 6.77
CA VAL A 96 -14.77 -9.25 7.86
C VAL A 96 -13.42 -8.52 7.76
N TRP A 97 -12.35 -9.22 7.36
CA TRP A 97 -11.04 -8.60 7.19
C TRP A 97 -10.94 -7.73 5.94
N VAL A 98 -11.75 -7.99 4.91
CA VAL A 98 -11.88 -7.09 3.74
C VAL A 98 -12.56 -5.79 4.14
N GLU A 99 -13.62 -5.86 4.96
CA GLU A 99 -14.30 -4.66 5.48
C GLU A 99 -13.38 -3.84 6.37
N ARG A 100 -12.65 -4.49 7.28
CA ARG A 100 -11.61 -3.82 8.09
C ARG A 100 -10.54 -3.20 7.21
N LEU A 101 -10.09 -3.90 6.16
CA LEU A 101 -9.09 -3.36 5.24
C LEU A 101 -9.60 -2.11 4.52
N ARG A 102 -10.87 -2.07 4.10
CA ARG A 102 -11.48 -0.88 3.48
C ARG A 102 -11.51 0.30 4.45
N VAL A 103 -11.88 0.08 5.70
CA VAL A 103 -11.90 1.14 6.73
C VAL A 103 -10.50 1.69 6.97
N VAL A 104 -9.50 0.81 7.11
CA VAL A 104 -8.11 1.24 7.34
C VAL A 104 -7.52 1.93 6.10
N LEU A 105 -7.84 1.46 4.89
CA LEU A 105 -7.48 2.13 3.65
C LEU A 105 -8.11 3.53 3.54
N LEU A 106 -9.40 3.67 3.91
CA LEU A 106 -10.09 4.96 3.91
C LEU A 106 -9.43 5.94 4.89
N ALA A 107 -9.18 5.51 6.13
CA ALA A 107 -8.45 6.31 7.11
C ALA A 107 -7.05 6.68 6.59
N GLY A 108 -6.38 5.76 5.90
CA GLY A 108 -5.08 5.99 5.28
C GLY A 108 -5.14 7.03 4.16
N VAL A 109 -6.20 7.05 3.35
CA VAL A 109 -6.42 8.07 2.32
C VAL A 109 -6.56 9.44 2.97
N LEU A 110 -7.36 9.56 4.04
CA LEU A 110 -7.59 10.84 4.70
C LEU A 110 -6.31 11.38 5.35
N ILE A 111 -5.62 10.55 6.13
CA ILE A 111 -4.35 10.92 6.79
C ILE A 111 -3.26 11.20 5.75
N GLY A 112 -3.17 10.38 4.71
CA GLY A 112 -2.23 10.58 3.60
C GLY A 112 -2.50 11.87 2.84
N GLY A 113 -3.77 12.23 2.63
CA GLY A 113 -4.17 13.47 1.97
C GLY A 113 -3.78 14.70 2.79
N LEU A 114 -4.05 14.68 4.10
CA LEU A 114 -3.60 15.73 5.03
C LEU A 114 -2.08 15.87 5.01
N SER A 115 -1.37 14.74 5.00
CA SER A 115 0.08 14.73 5.01
C SER A 115 0.69 15.24 3.70
N VAL A 116 0.09 14.92 2.53
CA VAL A 116 0.49 15.50 1.23
C VAL A 116 0.20 17.00 1.19
N TRP A 117 -0.91 17.44 1.76
CA TRP A 117 -1.23 18.87 1.86
C TRP A 117 -0.19 19.64 2.68
N LEU A 118 0.29 19.06 3.79
CA LEU A 118 1.41 19.59 4.56
C LEU A 118 2.71 19.59 3.74
N ASP A 119 3.02 18.52 3.02
CA ASP A 119 4.22 18.44 2.16
C ASP A 119 4.22 19.54 1.08
N VAL A 120 3.08 19.80 0.43
CA VAL A 120 2.96 20.87 -0.58
C VAL A 120 3.28 22.24 0.01
N ARG A 121 2.86 22.52 1.25
CA ARG A 121 3.09 23.81 1.90
C ARG A 121 4.49 23.99 2.46
N TYR A 122 5.06 22.94 3.04
CA TYR A 122 6.29 23.04 3.85
C TYR A 122 7.50 22.36 3.19
N PHE A 123 7.30 21.38 2.30
CA PHE A 123 8.36 20.50 1.79
C PHE A 123 8.19 20.12 0.30
N PRO A 124 8.33 21.07 -0.64
CA PRO A 124 8.04 20.83 -2.07
C PRO A 124 8.90 19.73 -2.72
N GLY A 125 10.07 19.42 -2.14
CA GLY A 125 10.98 18.38 -2.66
C GLY A 125 10.50 16.94 -2.43
N SER A 126 9.77 16.66 -1.34
CA SER A 126 9.28 15.30 -1.01
C SER A 126 7.87 15.02 -1.54
N THR A 127 7.14 16.08 -1.93
CA THR A 127 5.74 16.05 -2.37
C THR A 127 5.47 15.01 -3.45
N ARG A 128 6.33 14.88 -4.46
CA ARG A 128 6.07 13.97 -5.60
C ARG A 128 6.01 12.50 -5.16
N SER A 129 6.96 12.04 -4.35
CA SER A 129 6.99 10.64 -3.89
C SER A 129 5.81 10.35 -2.96
N ASN A 130 5.52 11.29 -2.07
CA ASN A 130 4.44 11.19 -1.11
C ASN A 130 3.05 11.22 -1.75
N ALA A 131 2.86 12.07 -2.77
CA ALA A 131 1.64 12.10 -3.58
C ALA A 131 1.45 10.80 -4.39
N ALA A 132 2.52 10.25 -4.98
CA ALA A 132 2.43 8.98 -5.70
C ALA A 132 2.01 7.81 -4.77
N ARG A 133 2.53 7.76 -3.54
CA ARG A 133 2.11 6.78 -2.52
C ARG A 133 0.63 6.95 -2.18
N TRP A 134 0.18 8.20 -1.98
CA TRP A 134 -1.22 8.50 -1.68
C TRP A 134 -2.16 8.11 -2.83
N ILE A 135 -1.82 8.43 -4.08
CA ILE A 135 -2.57 8.01 -5.27
C ILE A 135 -2.68 6.48 -5.32
N GLY A 136 -1.58 5.76 -5.08
CA GLY A 136 -1.60 4.29 -5.01
C GLY A 136 -2.58 3.78 -3.95
N LEU A 137 -2.61 4.41 -2.77
CA LEU A 137 -3.52 4.04 -1.69
C LEU A 137 -5.00 4.30 -2.07
N CYS A 138 -5.29 5.40 -2.77
CA CYS A 138 -6.61 5.70 -3.33
C CYS A 138 -7.06 4.66 -4.38
N LEU A 139 -6.17 4.27 -5.29
CA LEU A 139 -6.45 3.24 -6.30
C LEU A 139 -6.77 1.90 -5.63
N TRP A 140 -6.04 1.53 -4.58
CA TRP A 140 -6.33 0.32 -3.82
C TRP A 140 -7.65 0.38 -3.06
N LEU A 141 -7.96 1.50 -2.41
CA LEU A 141 -9.26 1.70 -1.77
C LEU A 141 -10.40 1.52 -2.79
N LEU A 142 -10.31 2.19 -3.93
CA LEU A 142 -11.31 2.09 -5.00
C LEU A 142 -11.42 0.66 -5.53
N TYR A 143 -10.29 -0.03 -5.71
CA TYR A 143 -10.27 -1.44 -6.10
C TYR A 143 -11.00 -2.32 -5.09
N PHE A 144 -10.67 -2.20 -3.79
CA PHE A 144 -11.30 -3.02 -2.75
C PHE A 144 -12.78 -2.71 -2.55
N LEU A 145 -13.25 -1.51 -2.90
CA LEU A 145 -14.67 -1.13 -2.85
C LEU A 145 -15.44 -1.64 -4.09
N ALA A 146 -14.92 -1.40 -5.30
CA ALA A 146 -15.66 -1.63 -6.55
C ALA A 146 -15.44 -3.01 -7.19
N SER A 147 -14.35 -3.71 -6.86
CA SER A 147 -13.99 -4.94 -7.56
C SER A 147 -14.93 -6.10 -7.25
N LYS A 148 -15.69 -6.54 -8.27
CA LYS A 148 -16.50 -7.77 -8.23
C LYS A 148 -15.65 -9.00 -7.87
N ARG A 149 -14.37 -9.02 -8.27
CA ARG A 149 -13.45 -10.13 -7.94
C ARG A 149 -13.23 -10.28 -6.44
N VAL A 150 -13.09 -9.17 -5.70
CA VAL A 150 -12.95 -9.19 -4.23
C VAL A 150 -14.20 -9.80 -3.60
N HIS A 151 -15.38 -9.41 -4.10
CA HIS A 151 -16.65 -9.95 -3.63
C HIS A 151 -16.77 -11.45 -3.88
N HIS A 152 -16.45 -11.91 -5.09
CA HIS A 152 -16.53 -13.33 -5.44
C HIS A 152 -15.55 -14.21 -4.65
N VAL A 153 -14.33 -13.73 -4.43
CA VAL A 153 -13.29 -14.48 -3.71
C VAL A 153 -13.60 -14.57 -2.21
N PHE A 154 -14.02 -13.48 -1.58
CA PHE A 154 -14.11 -13.43 -0.11
C PHE A 154 -15.52 -13.58 0.46
N ARG A 155 -16.57 -13.18 -0.28
CA ARG A 155 -17.95 -13.21 0.22
C ARG A 155 -18.71 -14.44 -0.27
N THR A 156 -18.82 -14.63 -1.58
CA THR A 156 -19.59 -15.74 -2.17
C THR A 156 -18.77 -17.02 -2.32
N ARG A 157 -17.43 -16.93 -2.28
CA ARG A 157 -16.49 -18.06 -2.39
C ARG A 157 -16.77 -18.96 -3.62
N ASP A 158 -17.32 -18.38 -4.68
CA ASP A 158 -17.79 -19.06 -5.88
C ASP A 158 -16.79 -18.97 -7.03
N TRP A 159 -15.56 -18.52 -6.76
CA TRP A 159 -14.54 -18.32 -7.78
C TRP A 159 -14.22 -19.58 -8.58
N ASP A 160 -14.23 -20.75 -7.95
CA ASP A 160 -13.95 -22.02 -8.62
C ASP A 160 -14.99 -22.37 -9.70
N LYS A 161 -16.21 -21.82 -9.61
CA LYS A 161 -17.27 -22.01 -10.61
C LYS A 161 -17.07 -21.14 -11.85
N PHE A 162 -16.44 -19.97 -11.71
CA PHE A 162 -16.24 -19.01 -12.79
C PHE A 162 -14.82 -19.01 -13.38
N GLY A 163 -13.85 -19.61 -12.67
CA GLY A 163 -12.45 -19.70 -13.12
C GLY A 163 -12.26 -20.45 -14.44
N GLY A 164 -13.22 -21.29 -14.84
CA GLY A 164 -13.23 -22.02 -16.12
C GLY A 164 -14.07 -21.41 -17.24
N GLN A 165 -14.95 -20.43 -16.96
CA GLN A 165 -15.90 -19.90 -17.96
C GLN A 165 -15.44 -18.61 -18.66
N ILE A 166 -14.38 -17.95 -18.18
CA ILE A 166 -13.89 -16.70 -18.80
C ILE A 166 -13.12 -16.98 -20.12
N THR A 167 -12.93 -18.26 -20.51
CA THR A 167 -12.19 -18.64 -21.73
C THR A 167 -13.07 -19.13 -22.89
N THR A 168 -14.39 -19.17 -22.77
CA THR A 168 -15.27 -19.64 -23.86
C THR A 168 -16.06 -18.53 -24.56
N ASP A 169 -16.05 -17.32 -24.02
CA ASP A 169 -16.74 -16.17 -24.63
C ASP A 169 -15.71 -15.14 -25.11
N SER A 170 -14.95 -15.51 -26.15
CA SER A 170 -14.20 -14.60 -27.01
C SER A 170 -14.13 -15.14 -28.42
#